data_AF-A0A435UFZ1-F1
#
_entry.id   AF-A0A435UFZ1-F1
#
_cell.length_a   1.000
_cell.length_b   1.000
_cell.length_c   1.000
_cell.angle_alpha   90.00
_cell.angle_beta   90.00
_cell.angle_gamma   90.00
#
_symmetry.space_group_name_H-M   'P 1'
#
loop_
_entity.id
_entity.type
_entity.pdbx_description
1 polymer ?
#
loop_
_entity_poly.entity_id
_entity_poly.type
_entity_poly.pdbx_seq_one_letter_code
_entity_poly.pdbx_strand_id
1 'polypeptide(L)'
;MSDSDSNFLIILLIAAVIFLIPTIIAFLRRHPNRWVIFLLNTFLGATGIIWFGCLIWACKAIHIAASPRGTNGGESGLNLAANDVMRVRLEHGIPTPLPSPQMSSEEKLSRLERLKKLLDDGAIDAEQFQRMRDTIVRAE
;
A
#
# COMPACT_ATOMS: atom_id res chain seq x y z
N MET A 1 6.06 57.54 5.31
CA MET A 1 6.82 56.27 5.37
C MET A 1 8.24 56.63 5.02
N SER A 2 9.19 56.55 5.96
CA SER A 2 10.59 56.82 5.63
C SER A 2 11.12 55.73 4.69
N ASP A 3 12.14 56.02 3.88
CA ASP A 3 12.76 55.01 3.00
C ASP A 3 13.25 53.79 3.79
N SER A 4 13.69 54.00 5.03
CA SER A 4 14.07 52.96 5.98
C SER A 4 12.89 52.05 6.37
N ASP A 5 11.70 52.61 6.61
CA ASP A 5 10.50 51.84 6.93
C ASP A 5 10.08 50.96 5.75
N SER A 6 10.13 51.50 4.54
CA SER A 6 9.81 50.77 3.30
C SER A 6 10.77 49.60 3.09
N ASN A 7 12.08 49.81 3.27
CA ASN A 7 13.09 48.76 3.17
C ASN A 7 12.88 47.67 4.22
N PHE A 8 12.55 48.04 5.45
CA PHE A 8 12.24 47.09 6.52
C PHE A 8 11.03 46.21 6.17
N LEU A 9 9.95 46.81 5.66
CA LEU A 9 8.76 46.09 5.23
C LEU A 9 9.04 45.11 4.08
N ILE A 10 9.89 45.49 3.13
CA ILE A 10 10.30 44.60 2.02
C ILE A 10 11.06 43.38 2.56
N ILE A 11 12.02 43.59 3.46
CA ILE A 11 12.79 42.49 4.07
C ILE A 11 11.85 41.55 4.85
N LEU A 12 10.93 42.11 5.62
CA LEU A 12 9.96 41.34 6.41
C LEU A 12 9.02 40.54 5.51
N LEU A 13 8.58 41.11 4.38
CA LEU A 13 7.78 40.41 3.37
C LEU A 13 8.54 39.22 2.78
N ILE A 14 9.80 39.41 2.37
CA ILE A 14 10.64 38.34 1.81
C ILE A 14 10.84 37.23 2.83
N ALA A 15 11.18 37.59 4.07
CA ALA A 15 11.35 36.63 5.16
C ALA A 15 10.05 35.84 5.42
N ALA A 16 8.88 36.49 5.39
CA ALA A 16 7.59 35.83 5.56
C ALA A 16 7.30 34.82 4.44
N VAL A 17 7.62 35.16 3.18
CA VAL A 17 7.47 34.24 2.04
C VAL A 17 8.36 33.02 2.23
N ILE A 18 9.63 33.21 2.59
CA ILE A 18 10.58 32.11 2.84
C ILE A 18 10.08 31.23 3.99
N PHE A 19 9.61 31.85 5.07
CA PHE A 19 9.07 31.15 6.23
C PHE A 19 7.88 30.25 5.87
N LEU A 20 7.07 30.65 4.89
CA LEU A 20 5.88 29.91 4.46
C LEU A 20 6.16 28.86 3.36
N ILE A 21 7.37 28.77 2.80
CA ILE A 21 7.74 27.77 1.78
C ILE A 21 7.29 26.34 2.13
N PRO A 22 7.62 25.76 3.31
CA PRO A 22 7.21 24.40 3.65
C PRO A 22 5.69 24.22 3.69
N THR A 23 4.96 25.25 4.14
CA THR A 23 3.49 25.26 4.09
C THR A 23 3.01 25.25 2.65
N ILE A 24 3.51 26.17 1.81
CA ILE A 24 3.16 26.29 0.39
C ILE A 24 3.35 24.96 -0.33
N ILE A 25 4.51 24.31 -0.16
CA ILE A 25 4.82 23.00 -0.78
C ILE A 25 3.82 21.92 -0.34
N ALA A 26 3.47 21.87 0.95
CA ALA A 26 2.51 20.89 1.47
C ALA A 26 1.10 21.06 0.85
N PHE A 27 0.67 22.31 0.61
CA PHE A 27 -0.60 22.61 -0.04
C PHE A 27 -0.57 22.31 -1.55
N LEU A 28 0.49 22.71 -2.27
CA LEU A 28 0.63 22.41 -3.70
C LEU A 28 0.62 20.90 -3.96
N ARG A 29 1.27 20.11 -3.10
CA ARG A 29 1.32 18.65 -3.22
C ARG A 29 0.08 17.95 -2.67
N ARG A 30 -0.91 18.69 -2.17
CA ARG A 30 -2.09 18.15 -1.46
C ARG A 30 -1.72 17.09 -0.41
N HIS A 31 -0.63 17.35 0.33
CA HIS A 31 -0.11 16.41 1.32
C HIS A 31 -1.20 16.04 2.35
N PRO A 32 -1.36 14.76 2.74
CA PRO A 32 -2.41 14.34 3.67
C PRO A 32 -2.36 15.13 4.99
N ASN A 33 -1.14 15.42 5.45
CA ASN A 33 -0.91 16.15 6.70
C ASN A 33 -0.63 17.65 6.49
N ARG A 34 -1.15 18.26 5.41
CA ARG A 34 -0.93 19.69 5.09
C ARG A 34 -1.28 20.63 6.24
N TRP A 35 -2.36 20.34 6.98
CA TRP A 35 -2.77 21.12 8.13
C TRP A 35 -1.81 21.00 9.32
N VAL A 36 -1.24 19.81 9.53
CA VAL A 36 -0.25 19.59 10.59
C VAL A 36 1.05 20.34 10.26
N ILE A 37 1.50 20.26 9.00
CA ILE A 37 2.68 21.00 8.53
C ILE A 37 2.47 22.51 8.70
N PHE A 38 1.29 23.03 8.35
CA PHE A 38 0.97 24.45 8.54
C PHE A 38 1.02 24.88 10.01
N LEU A 39 0.43 24.09 10.91
CA LEU A 39 0.40 24.38 12.33
C LEU A 39 1.82 24.37 12.91
N LEU A 40 2.59 23.33 12.60
CA LEU A 40 3.95 23.17 13.11
C LEU A 40 4.87 24.30 12.60
N ASN A 41 4.72 24.68 11.32
CA ASN A 41 5.46 25.79 10.75
C ASN A 41 5.08 27.13 11.41
N THR A 42 3.80 27.40 11.64
CA THR A 42 3.33 28.68 12.19
C THR A 42 3.73 28.90 13.64
N PHE A 43 3.61 27.86 14.49
CA PHE A 43 3.87 28.00 15.92
C PHE A 43 5.33 27.70 16.30
N LEU A 44 5.99 26.78 15.59
CA LEU A 44 7.31 26.27 15.97
C LEU A 44 8.38 26.46 14.87
N GLY A 45 8.01 26.92 13.67
CA GLY A 45 8.95 27.07 12.54
C GLY A 45 10.08 28.07 12.79
N ALA A 46 9.90 29.05 13.68
CA ALA A 46 10.94 30.06 13.97
C ALA A 46 12.23 29.46 14.55
N THR A 47 12.19 28.22 15.06
CA THR A 47 13.35 27.48 15.57
C THR A 47 14.35 27.06 14.49
N GLY A 48 14.01 27.19 13.20
CA GLY A 48 14.84 26.78 12.06
C GLY A 48 14.89 25.27 11.85
N ILE A 49 15.18 24.50 12.90
CA ILE A 49 15.20 23.03 12.87
C ILE A 49 13.81 22.49 12.49
N ILE A 50 12.76 23.03 13.12
CA ILE A 50 11.38 22.59 12.84
C ILE A 50 10.93 23.05 11.46
N TRP A 51 11.39 24.22 11.00
CA TRP A 51 11.15 24.68 9.63
C TRP A 51 11.76 23.74 8.59
N PHE A 52 13.03 23.34 8.76
CA PHE A 52 13.68 22.35 7.90
C PHE A 52 13.01 20.96 7.99
N GLY A 53 12.64 20.53 9.19
CA GLY A 53 11.87 19.30 9.39
C GLY A 53 10.53 19.32 8.63
N CYS A 54 9.79 20.43 8.71
CA CYS A 54 8.56 20.65 7.95
C CYS A 54 8.81 20.65 6.44
N LEU A 55 9.91 21.24 5.98
CA LEU A 55 10.29 21.25 4.56
C LEU A 55 10.57 19.84 4.04
N ILE A 56 11.38 19.08 4.76
CA ILE A 56 11.68 17.68 4.42
C ILE A 56 10.39 16.85 4.45
N TRP A 57 9.53 17.05 5.45
CA TRP A 57 8.28 16.33 5.59
C TRP A 57 7.27 16.70 4.49
N ALA A 58 7.18 17.97 4.10
CA ALA A 58 6.37 18.43 2.98
C ALA A 58 6.83 17.83 1.64
N CYS A 59 8.14 17.60 1.50
CA CYS A 59 8.73 16.97 0.31
C CYS A 59 8.58 15.44 0.33
N LYS A 60 8.75 14.78 1.49
CA LYS A 60 8.60 13.34 1.68
C LYS A 60 7.13 12.98 1.89
N ALA A 61 6.43 12.73 0.79
CA ALA A 61 5.15 12.03 0.81
C ALA A 61 5.35 10.56 1.19
N ILE A 62 5.53 10.29 2.49
CA ILE A 62 5.43 8.93 3.01
C ILE A 62 3.94 8.57 2.89
N HIS A 63 3.62 7.64 2.01
CA HIS A 63 2.28 7.07 1.87
C HIS A 63 1.95 6.24 3.12
N ILE A 64 1.69 6.90 4.24
CA ILE A 64 1.01 6.25 5.37
C ILE A 64 -0.43 6.10 4.92
N ALA A 65 -0.79 4.89 4.48
CA ALA A 65 -2.14 4.53 4.11
C ALA A 65 -3.07 4.85 5.29
N ALA A 66 -3.81 5.96 5.17
CA ALA A 66 -4.81 6.39 6.13
C ALA A 66 -6.11 5.58 5.92
N SER A 67 -6.02 4.26 5.89
CA SER A 67 -7.17 3.36 5.87
C SER A 67 -7.39 2.77 7.27
N PRO A 68 -8.41 3.22 8.02
CA PRO A 68 -8.82 2.59 9.28
C PRO A 68 -9.39 1.16 9.10
N ARG A 69 -9.54 0.72 7.84
CA ARG A 69 -10.03 -0.61 7.44
C ARG A 69 -9.19 -1.18 6.30
N GLY A 70 -7.86 -1.12 6.44
CA GLY A 70 -7.01 -2.01 5.65
C GLY A 70 -7.29 -3.44 6.07
N THR A 71 -8.09 -4.18 5.30
CA THR A 71 -8.19 -5.62 5.49
C THR A 71 -6.80 -6.18 5.27
N ASN A 72 -6.28 -6.89 6.27
CA ASN A 72 -4.97 -7.48 6.23
C ASN A 72 -4.82 -8.30 4.95
N GLY A 73 -3.72 -8.05 4.22
CA GLY A 73 -3.32 -8.89 3.10
C GLY A 73 -3.32 -10.32 3.59
N GLY A 74 -4.32 -11.09 3.13
CA GLY A 74 -4.54 -12.47 3.54
C GLY A 74 -3.29 -13.28 3.28
N GLU A 75 -2.65 -13.68 4.37
CA GLU A 75 -1.86 -14.90 4.55
C GLU A 75 -0.51 -15.03 3.80
N SER A 76 -0.18 -14.19 2.82
CA SER A 76 1.14 -14.20 2.19
C SER A 76 1.83 -12.84 2.38
N GLY A 77 2.76 -12.80 3.33
CA GLY A 77 3.48 -11.60 3.81
C GLY A 77 4.42 -10.93 2.79
N LEU A 78 4.13 -10.99 1.49
CA LEU A 78 4.87 -10.33 0.43
C LEU A 78 3.94 -9.48 -0.44
N ASN A 79 3.39 -8.43 0.15
CA ASN A 79 2.70 -7.33 -0.54
C ASN A 79 3.60 -6.09 -0.54
N LEU A 80 4.81 -6.17 -1.12
CA LEU A 80 5.78 -5.06 -1.06
C LEU A 80 5.63 -4.01 -2.17
N ALA A 81 4.75 -4.24 -3.16
CA ALA A 81 4.37 -3.23 -4.13
C ALA A 81 2.84 -3.15 -4.17
N ALA A 82 2.32 -2.19 -3.42
CA ALA A 82 0.92 -1.90 -3.12
C ALA A 82 0.02 -1.56 -4.32
N ASN A 83 0.17 -2.18 -5.49
CA ASN A 83 -0.67 -1.83 -6.63
C ASN A 83 -0.73 -2.90 -7.71
N ASP A 84 -1.67 -3.83 -7.58
CA ASP A 84 -2.57 -4.08 -8.70
C ASP A 84 -3.98 -4.38 -8.19
N VAL A 85 -4.66 -3.33 -7.70
CA VAL A 85 -6.10 -3.41 -7.44
C VAL A 85 -6.81 -3.31 -8.79
N MET A 86 -6.74 -4.38 -9.58
CA MET A 86 -7.70 -4.57 -10.67
C MET A 86 -9.07 -4.68 -10.00
N ARG A 87 -9.84 -3.58 -10.01
CA ARG A 87 -11.26 -3.61 -9.68
C ARG A 87 -11.94 -4.43 -10.77
N VAL A 88 -11.92 -5.75 -10.62
CA VAL A 88 -12.75 -6.64 -11.41
C VAL A 88 -14.17 -6.22 -11.09
N ARG A 89 -14.84 -5.62 -12.09
CA ARG A 89 -16.28 -5.48 -12.07
C ARG A 89 -16.82 -6.89 -11.92
N LEU A 90 -17.25 -7.22 -10.71
CA LEU A 90 -18.11 -8.37 -10.48
C LEU A 90 -19.43 -8.00 -11.16
N GLU A 91 -19.49 -8.25 -12.47
CA GLU A 91 -20.73 -8.34 -13.19
C GLU A 91 -21.56 -9.38 -12.42
N HIS A 92 -22.49 -8.92 -11.59
CA HIS A 92 -23.58 -9.75 -11.08
C HIS A 92 -24.57 -10.05 -12.23
N GLY A 93 -24.04 -10.37 -13.41
CA GLY A 93 -24.74 -11.25 -14.31
C GLY A 93 -24.74 -12.59 -13.63
N ILE A 94 -25.93 -13.14 -13.39
CA ILE A 94 -26.13 -14.54 -13.02
C ILE A 94 -25.07 -15.34 -13.78
N PRO A 95 -24.11 -15.99 -13.09
CA PRO A 95 -23.16 -16.83 -13.79
C PRO A 95 -24.02 -17.85 -14.52
N THR A 96 -24.00 -17.81 -15.86
CA THR A 96 -24.16 -19.03 -16.63
C THR A 96 -23.31 -20.05 -15.89
N PRO A 97 -23.86 -21.17 -15.41
CA PRO A 97 -23.06 -22.12 -14.64
C PRO A 97 -21.84 -22.43 -15.48
N LEU A 98 -20.68 -21.88 -15.09
CA LEU A 98 -19.43 -22.34 -15.65
C LEU A 98 -19.44 -23.83 -15.32
N PRO A 99 -19.19 -24.71 -16.31
CA PRO A 99 -19.05 -26.11 -16.01
C PRO A 99 -18.03 -26.19 -14.88
N SER A 100 -18.48 -26.65 -13.70
CA SER A 100 -17.59 -27.06 -12.63
C SER A 100 -16.47 -27.85 -13.30
N PRO A 101 -15.18 -27.55 -13.10
CA PRO A 101 -14.12 -28.28 -13.76
C PRO A 101 -14.25 -29.75 -13.33
N GLN A 102 -14.91 -30.56 -14.15
CA GLN A 102 -14.93 -31.99 -13.98
C GLN A 102 -13.52 -32.41 -14.31
N MET A 103 -12.71 -32.53 -13.26
CA MET A 103 -11.30 -32.86 -13.38
C MET A 103 -11.22 -34.15 -14.17
N SER A 104 -10.66 -34.09 -15.36
CA SER A 104 -10.65 -35.23 -16.26
C SER A 104 -9.87 -36.37 -15.61
N SER A 105 -10.21 -37.62 -15.92
CA SER A 105 -9.51 -38.78 -15.36
C SER A 105 -8.00 -38.73 -15.60
N GLU A 106 -7.57 -38.13 -16.72
CA GLU A 106 -6.16 -37.88 -17.04
C GLU A 106 -5.50 -36.88 -16.08
N GLU A 107 -6.17 -35.77 -15.76
CA GLU A 107 -5.68 -34.80 -14.79
C GLU A 107 -5.58 -35.40 -13.38
N LYS A 108 -6.55 -36.22 -12.98
CA LYS A 108 -6.53 -36.95 -11.69
C LYS A 108 -5.30 -37.88 -11.61
N LEU A 109 -5.03 -38.64 -12.67
CA LEU A 109 -3.88 -39.55 -12.75
C LEU A 109 -2.55 -38.79 -12.65
N SER A 110 -2.40 -37.68 -13.39
CA SER A 110 -1.19 -36.86 -13.35
C SER A 110 -0.92 -36.27 -11.95
N ARG A 111 -1.98 -35.92 -11.20
CA ARG A 111 -1.87 -35.43 -9.83
C ARG A 111 -1.44 -36.53 -8.87
N LEU A 112 -1.97 -37.74 -9.02
CA LEU A 112 -1.56 -38.91 -8.23
C LEU A 112 -0.09 -39.27 -8.45
N GLU A 113 0.39 -39.19 -9.70
CA GLU A 113 1.80 -39.43 -10.02
C GLU A 113 2.72 -38.40 -9.35
N ARG A 114 2.36 -37.11 -9.41
CA ARG A 114 3.10 -36.05 -8.70
C ARG A 114 3.09 -36.26 -7.20
N LEU A 115 1.95 -36.65 -6.62
CA LEU A 115 1.83 -36.90 -5.19
C LEU A 115 2.73 -38.07 -4.75
N LYS A 116 2.82 -39.11 -5.58
CA LYS A 116 3.73 -40.25 -5.35
C LYS A 116 5.19 -39.80 -5.43
N LYS A 117 5.54 -38.98 -6.41
CA LYS A 117 6.90 -38.44 -6.54
C LYS A 117 7.32 -37.64 -5.30
N LEU A 118 6.42 -36.83 -4.72
CA LEU A 118 6.71 -36.07 -3.50
C LEU A 118 6.93 -36.96 -2.27
N LEU A 119 6.24 -38.10 -2.19
CA LEU A 119 6.46 -39.09 -1.15
C LEU A 119 7.83 -39.77 -1.33
N ASP A 120 8.18 -40.13 -2.56
CA ASP A 120 9.47 -40.74 -2.89
C ASP A 120 10.65 -39.75 -2.64
N ASP A 121 10.44 -38.46 -2.90
CA ASP A 121 11.40 -37.37 -2.61
C ASP A 121 11.47 -37.02 -1.10
N GLY A 122 10.64 -37.64 -0.25
CA GLY A 122 10.57 -37.38 1.20
C GLY A 122 10.04 -35.99 1.57
N ALA A 123 9.42 -35.27 0.63
CA ALA A 123 8.85 -33.95 0.85
C ALA A 123 7.54 -33.98 1.67
N ILE A 124 6.85 -35.12 1.67
CA ILE A 124 5.61 -35.35 2.41
C ILE A 124 5.66 -36.70 3.15
N ASP A 125 4.93 -36.78 4.27
CA ASP A 125 4.79 -38.01 5.06
C ASP A 125 3.66 -38.92 4.52
N ALA A 126 3.72 -40.20 4.86
CA ALA A 126 2.74 -41.21 4.43
C ALA A 126 1.31 -40.87 4.86
N GLU A 127 1.11 -40.27 6.04
CA GLU A 127 -0.22 -39.84 6.47
C GLU A 127 -0.77 -38.68 5.62
N GLN A 128 0.10 -37.74 5.24
CA GLN A 128 -0.28 -36.61 4.40
C GLN A 128 -0.62 -37.07 2.98
N PHE A 129 0.16 -38.00 2.44
CA PHE A 129 -0.11 -38.63 1.16
C PHE A 129 -1.51 -39.28 1.11
N GLN A 130 -1.88 -40.04 2.15
CA GLN A 130 -3.19 -40.70 2.23
C GLN A 130 -4.35 -39.69 2.18
N ARG A 131 -4.29 -38.62 2.96
CA ARG A 131 -5.34 -37.57 3.00
C ARG A 131 -5.50 -36.87 1.64
N MET A 132 -4.39 -36.56 0.99
CA MET A 132 -4.39 -35.85 -0.29
C MET A 132 -4.89 -36.74 -1.43
N ARG A 133 -4.50 -38.03 -1.43
CA ARG A 133 -5.00 -39.02 -2.38
C ARG A 133 -6.51 -39.20 -2.28
N ASP A 134 -7.04 -39.32 -1.06
CA ASP A 134 -8.48 -39.52 -0.82
C ASP A 134 -9.33 -38.34 -1.31
N THR A 135 -8.79 -37.13 -1.23
CA THR A 135 -9.43 -35.91 -1.74
C THR A 135 -9.53 -35.93 -3.27
N ILE A 136 -8.50 -36.43 -3.96
CA ILE A 136 -8.47 -36.52 -5.43
C ILE A 136 -9.45 -37.59 -5.95
N VAL A 137 -9.52 -38.73 -5.25
CA VAL A 137 -10.41 -39.84 -5.62
C VAL A 137 -11.88 -39.49 -5.34
N ARG A 138 -12.17 -38.76 -4.25
CA ARG A 138 -13.53 -38.36 -3.88
C ARG A 138 -14.10 -37.22 -4.72
N ALA A 139 -13.27 -36.49 -5.47
CA ALA A 139 -13.70 -35.43 -6.38
C ALA A 139 -14.33 -35.98 -7.69
N GLU A 140 -15.08 -37.08 -7.60
CA GLU A 140 -15.87 -37.71 -8.67
C GLU A 140 -17.32 -37.22 -8.67
#